data_AF-A0A9E1IFM2-F1
#
_entry.id   AF-A0A9E1IFM2-F1
#
_cell.length_a   1.000
_cell.length_b   1.000
_cell.length_c   1.000
_cell.angle_alpha   90.00
_cell.angle_beta   90.00
_cell.angle_gamma   90.00
#
_symmetry.space_group_name_H-M   'P 1'
#
loop_
_entity.id
_entity.type
_entity.pdbx_description
1 polymer ?
#
loop_
_entity_poly.entity_id
_entity_poly.type
_entity_poly.pdbx_seq_one_letter_code
_entity_poly.pdbx_strand_id
1 'polypeptide(L)'
;QCLYRHRHRYQSRSRLWASTPAHTHQPKSPPTKARVANCPPNSSYTLPYTGVIEPTMKNELLKDILRRPDDDSPRLVLADWLSERGDPRGEFITLQCALARMDPSHEGFAPTWARCERLLRDNRAPRAAELEAKLAAQQWANRSLEINFHRGFIEELTLSPDQFEAHAEWLCQKVPLRKVTLSWYRDTSLLAIASSPVWHRLRAIALHNLTSQLGSAADLLVSPYEVLEEFDITECGFGVRGIQLLIKALADSPLRRLVLHGNRIGNGGVGHLLKSGLLARLIELDLGANKITDRGLDALLSSDNLGKLRSFSLAGTPKTTIGQKLARWPGLAQMQRLNLRGAMDGTQLDALFAADQELRHLSRLDLRSCMKHLDQTRAQRLANLPFANLSFLKIGNGRIGPQGMKALAASATMSHLVHLNARINGIGDEGVEAIVNSPYLTRLVHLDLSKNKLSNRSLEALAQWPGLKNMTHLDLSNNGKIREAGLQALIDSPYLDPVAIELWGSGVKHNGHREMLWDRFKTSAHFEHGSWTPPLGA
;
A
#
# COMPACT_ATOMS: atom_id res chain seq x y z
N GLN A 1 -16.26 -57.78 32.02
CA GLN A 1 -17.72 -57.61 31.87
C GLN A 1 -17.94 -56.97 30.51
N CYS A 2 -18.05 -57.81 29.49
CA CYS A 2 -19.30 -58.09 28.76
C CYS A 2 -19.61 -56.96 27.76
N LEU A 3 -19.20 -57.11 26.48
CA LEU A 3 -19.92 -57.83 25.39
C LEU A 3 -20.92 -56.87 24.69
N TYR A 4 -21.13 -56.76 23.37
CA TYR A 4 -20.96 -57.57 22.14
C TYR A 4 -20.98 -56.51 20.96
N ARG A 5 -20.06 -56.45 19.98
CA ARG A 5 -20.02 -57.16 18.66
C ARG A 5 -21.18 -56.75 17.70
N HIS A 6 -21.07 -56.54 16.38
CA HIS A 6 -20.20 -57.01 15.26
C HIS A 6 -20.31 -55.98 14.07
N ARG A 7 -19.28 -55.63 13.26
CA ARG A 7 -18.69 -56.33 12.06
C ARG A 7 -19.72 -56.66 10.96
N HIS A 8 -19.54 -56.55 9.63
CA HIS A 8 -18.39 -56.51 8.70
C HIS A 8 -18.90 -56.05 7.29
N ARG A 9 -18.12 -55.26 6.52
CA ARG A 9 -17.40 -55.57 5.24
C ARG A 9 -18.13 -56.35 4.12
N TYR A 10 -18.08 -55.82 2.88
CA TYR A 10 -17.37 -56.30 1.66
C TYR A 10 -18.01 -55.62 0.40
N GLN A 11 -17.31 -54.79 -0.38
CA GLN A 11 -16.54 -55.11 -1.60
C GLN A 11 -17.28 -55.96 -2.66
N SER A 12 -17.52 -55.40 -3.86
CA SER A 12 -16.84 -55.77 -5.13
C SER A 12 -17.69 -55.51 -6.41
N ARG A 13 -17.01 -54.97 -7.46
CA ARG A 13 -17.02 -55.31 -8.92
C ARG A 13 -18.38 -55.47 -9.64
N SER A 14 -18.64 -55.06 -10.89
CA SER A 14 -17.83 -55.00 -12.14
C SER A 14 -18.71 -54.60 -13.35
N ARG A 15 -18.10 -53.94 -14.37
CA ARG A 15 -18.18 -54.17 -15.85
C ARG A 15 -19.57 -54.10 -16.54
N LEU A 16 -19.78 -53.81 -17.82
CA LEU A 16 -19.08 -53.28 -19.02
C LEU A 16 -20.19 -53.24 -20.12
N TRP A 17 -20.03 -52.37 -21.14
CA TRP A 17 -20.52 -52.41 -22.55
C TRP A 17 -21.16 -51.08 -22.99
N ALA A 18 -20.50 -50.30 -23.87
CA ALA A 18 -20.42 -50.39 -25.35
C ALA A 18 -21.67 -49.73 -26.00
N SER A 19 -21.68 -48.97 -27.09
CA SER A 19 -20.69 -48.31 -27.98
C SER A 19 -21.49 -47.61 -29.10
N THR A 20 -21.34 -46.27 -29.30
CA THR A 20 -21.42 -45.47 -30.57
C THR A 20 -22.67 -45.52 -31.51
N PRO A 21 -22.86 -44.60 -32.51
CA PRO A 21 -22.04 -43.47 -32.98
C PRO A 21 -22.78 -42.10 -33.23
N ALA A 22 -21.98 -41.16 -33.72
CA ALA A 22 -22.13 -39.72 -33.97
C ALA A 22 -23.21 -39.24 -34.98
N HIS A 23 -23.59 -37.95 -34.87
CA HIS A 23 -23.71 -37.03 -36.00
C HIS A 23 -23.45 -35.56 -35.61
N THR A 24 -22.89 -34.85 -36.58
CA THR A 24 -22.32 -33.50 -36.66
C THR A 24 -23.34 -32.35 -36.72
N HIS A 25 -23.09 -31.21 -36.05
CA HIS A 25 -22.96 -29.84 -36.62
C HIS A 25 -22.95 -28.73 -35.56
N GLN A 26 -22.29 -27.63 -35.94
CA GLN A 26 -21.83 -26.39 -35.29
C GLN A 26 -22.86 -25.48 -34.54
N PRO A 27 -22.39 -24.40 -33.83
CA PRO A 27 -23.02 -23.87 -32.62
C PRO A 27 -23.99 -22.70 -32.86
N LYS A 28 -24.97 -22.53 -31.95
CA LYS A 28 -25.77 -21.31 -31.80
C LYS A 28 -25.65 -20.76 -30.37
N SER A 29 -25.62 -19.42 -30.32
CA SER A 29 -25.43 -18.50 -29.21
C SER A 29 -26.32 -18.70 -27.98
N PRO A 30 -25.90 -18.22 -26.78
CA PRO A 30 -26.64 -18.41 -25.53
C PRO A 30 -27.80 -17.39 -25.37
N PRO A 31 -28.90 -17.79 -24.70
CA PRO A 31 -30.09 -16.98 -24.53
C PRO A 31 -30.06 -16.08 -23.30
N THR A 32 -30.80 -15.00 -23.42
CA THR A 32 -31.07 -13.91 -22.49
C THR A 32 -32.10 -14.25 -21.41
N LYS A 33 -31.88 -13.64 -20.24
CA LYS A 33 -32.86 -13.14 -19.23
C LYS A 33 -33.89 -14.11 -18.63
N ALA A 34 -33.69 -14.45 -17.36
CA ALA A 34 -34.75 -14.91 -16.46
C ALA A 34 -34.82 -14.04 -15.18
N ARG A 35 -35.91 -13.26 -15.11
CA ARG A 35 -36.73 -12.83 -13.95
C ARG A 35 -36.08 -12.60 -12.58
N VAL A 36 -36.08 -11.33 -12.16
CA VAL A 36 -36.13 -10.91 -10.75
C VAL A 36 -37.59 -10.60 -10.40
N ALA A 37 -38.06 -11.18 -9.29
CA ALA A 37 -39.40 -10.95 -8.74
C ALA A 37 -39.38 -9.84 -7.67
N ASN A 38 -40.36 -8.94 -7.80
CA ASN A 38 -41.10 -8.20 -6.76
C ASN A 38 -40.33 -7.41 -5.68
N CYS A 39 -40.19 -6.10 -5.91
CA CYS A 39 -40.23 -5.05 -4.87
C CYS A 39 -41.42 -4.11 -5.17
N PRO A 40 -42.10 -3.53 -4.15
CA PRO A 40 -43.35 -2.79 -4.33
C PRO A 40 -43.11 -1.41 -4.98
N PRO A 41 -44.10 -0.86 -5.73
CA PRO A 41 -43.95 0.40 -6.44
C PRO A 41 -44.32 1.61 -5.58
N ASN A 42 -43.76 2.76 -5.98
CA ASN A 42 -44.15 4.14 -5.67
C ASN A 42 -43.59 4.80 -4.39
N SER A 43 -42.45 5.48 -4.57
CA SER A 43 -42.45 6.93 -4.43
C SER A 43 -41.77 7.55 -5.66
N SER A 44 -42.58 7.95 -6.63
CA SER A 44 -42.15 8.73 -7.79
C SER A 44 -41.65 10.10 -7.33
N TYR A 45 -40.33 10.27 -7.24
CA TYR A 45 -39.72 11.60 -7.24
C TYR A 45 -39.67 12.10 -8.69
N THR A 46 -40.80 12.56 -9.20
CA THR A 46 -40.82 13.47 -10.36
C THR A 46 -40.65 14.90 -9.83
N LEU A 47 -39.45 15.45 -9.95
CA LEU A 47 -39.18 16.86 -9.67
C LEU A 47 -39.57 17.71 -10.89
N PRO A 48 -40.25 18.86 -10.71
CA PRO A 48 -40.62 19.74 -11.81
C PRO A 48 -39.39 20.50 -12.32
N TYR A 49 -39.30 20.55 -13.64
CA TYR A 49 -38.28 21.21 -14.44
C TYR A 49 -38.32 22.74 -14.22
N THR A 50 -37.37 23.28 -13.44
CA THR A 50 -36.90 24.67 -13.57
C THR A 50 -35.43 24.73 -13.14
N GLY A 51 -34.58 25.44 -13.90
CA GLY A 51 -33.11 25.38 -13.88
C GLY A 51 -32.39 25.91 -12.63
N VAL A 52 -32.95 25.72 -11.43
CA VAL A 52 -32.38 26.10 -10.12
C VAL A 52 -32.09 24.85 -9.25
N ILE A 53 -32.54 23.66 -9.67
CA ILE A 53 -32.37 22.39 -8.94
C ILE A 53 -30.96 21.76 -9.13
N GLU A 54 -30.25 22.13 -10.19
CA GLU A 54 -28.97 21.51 -10.58
C GLU A 54 -27.82 21.73 -9.57
N PRO A 55 -27.55 22.96 -9.06
CA PRO A 55 -26.50 23.17 -8.06
C PRO A 55 -26.90 22.65 -6.67
N THR A 56 -28.20 22.62 -6.37
CA THR A 56 -28.71 22.14 -5.07
C THR A 56 -28.58 20.63 -4.95
N MET A 57 -28.85 19.86 -6.01
CA MET A 57 -28.63 18.40 -6.01
C MET A 57 -27.16 18.03 -5.73
N LYS A 58 -26.21 18.66 -6.43
CA LYS A 58 -24.78 18.45 -6.17
C LYS A 58 -24.41 18.77 -4.72
N ASN A 59 -24.90 19.88 -4.19
CA ASN A 59 -24.62 20.29 -2.82
C ASN A 59 -25.22 19.34 -1.78
N GLU A 60 -26.41 18.79 -2.02
CA GLU A 60 -27.00 17.78 -1.14
C GLU A 60 -26.23 16.45 -1.19
N LEU A 61 -25.81 15.99 -2.38
CA LEU A 61 -24.94 14.81 -2.50
C LEU A 61 -23.62 14.99 -1.75
N LEU A 62 -23.00 16.18 -1.85
CA LEU A 62 -21.78 16.50 -1.11
C LEU A 62 -22.01 16.47 0.41
N LYS A 63 -23.10 17.05 0.91
CA LYS A 63 -23.47 16.98 2.34
C LYS A 63 -23.68 15.53 2.78
N ASP A 64 -24.29 14.70 1.94
CA ASP A 64 -24.50 13.28 2.24
C ASP A 64 -23.20 12.50 2.30
N ILE A 65 -22.26 12.76 1.41
CA ILE A 65 -20.91 12.17 1.44
C ILE A 65 -20.17 12.58 2.71
N LEU A 66 -20.27 13.84 3.13
CA LEU A 66 -19.66 14.32 4.39
C LEU A 66 -20.29 13.69 5.64
N ARG A 67 -21.60 13.43 5.63
CA ARG A 67 -22.31 12.78 6.74
C ARG A 67 -22.05 11.27 6.79
N ARG A 68 -21.97 10.62 5.61
CA ARG A 68 -21.86 9.17 5.44
C ARG A 68 -20.63 8.82 4.60
N PRO A 69 -19.41 9.08 5.10
CA PRO A 69 -18.19 8.87 4.33
C PRO A 69 -17.90 7.39 4.03
N ASP A 70 -18.58 6.42 4.66
CA ASP A 70 -18.37 5.01 4.31
C ASP A 70 -19.32 4.54 3.18
N ASP A 71 -20.35 5.32 2.81
CA ASP A 71 -21.36 4.97 1.80
C ASP A 71 -20.95 5.41 0.39
N ASP A 72 -20.74 4.45 -0.50
CA ASP A 72 -20.40 4.74 -1.90
C ASP A 72 -21.61 5.18 -2.73
N SER A 73 -22.84 4.96 -2.26
CA SER A 73 -24.06 5.26 -3.03
C SER A 73 -24.15 6.73 -3.45
N PRO A 74 -24.03 7.73 -2.54
CA PRO A 74 -24.04 9.13 -2.96
C PRO A 74 -22.81 9.52 -3.78
N ARG A 75 -21.68 8.81 -3.62
CA ARG A 75 -20.47 9.03 -4.43
C ARG A 75 -20.68 8.60 -5.88
N LEU A 76 -21.26 7.42 -6.08
CA LEU A 76 -21.52 6.88 -7.42
C LEU A 76 -22.60 7.70 -8.15
N VAL A 77 -23.63 8.16 -7.45
CA VAL A 77 -24.62 9.09 -8.04
C VAL A 77 -23.96 10.41 -8.46
N LEU A 78 -23.07 10.96 -7.64
CA LEU A 78 -22.29 12.14 -8.03
C LEU A 78 -21.36 11.83 -9.21
N ALA A 79 -20.77 10.65 -9.24
CA ALA A 79 -19.85 10.21 -10.29
C ALA A 79 -20.55 10.14 -11.65
N ASP A 80 -21.75 9.57 -11.70
CA ASP A 80 -22.57 9.50 -12.90
C ASP A 80 -22.94 10.92 -13.37
N TRP A 81 -23.42 11.78 -12.45
CA TRP A 81 -23.77 13.18 -12.74
C TRP A 81 -22.60 13.98 -13.33
N LEU A 82 -21.38 13.76 -12.83
CA LEU A 82 -20.15 14.38 -13.33
C LEU A 82 -19.76 13.82 -14.72
N SER A 83 -19.85 12.50 -14.89
CA SER A 83 -19.47 11.81 -16.12
C SER A 83 -20.36 12.24 -17.30
N GLU A 84 -21.68 12.39 -17.08
CA GLU A 84 -22.64 12.88 -18.07
C GLU A 84 -22.29 14.29 -18.59
N ARG A 85 -21.52 15.06 -17.82
CA ARG A 85 -21.09 16.42 -18.15
C ARG A 85 -19.64 16.48 -18.64
N GLY A 86 -19.04 15.32 -18.92
CA GLY A 86 -17.66 15.21 -19.42
C GLY A 86 -16.60 15.54 -18.36
N ASP A 87 -16.96 15.53 -17.07
CA ASP A 87 -16.02 15.82 -16.00
C ASP A 87 -15.25 14.55 -15.60
N PRO A 88 -13.91 14.51 -15.73
CA PRO A 88 -13.08 13.33 -15.43
C PRO A 88 -13.10 12.93 -13.95
N ARG A 89 -13.66 13.75 -13.05
CA ARG A 89 -13.91 13.37 -11.66
C ARG A 89 -14.91 12.22 -11.53
N GLY A 90 -15.87 12.13 -12.44
CA GLY A 90 -16.86 11.06 -12.43
C GLY A 90 -16.21 9.69 -12.58
N GLU A 91 -15.43 9.50 -13.65
CA GLU A 91 -14.66 8.28 -13.87
C GLU A 91 -13.75 7.97 -12.67
N PHE A 92 -13.06 8.97 -12.14
CA PHE A 92 -12.14 8.80 -11.01
C PHE A 92 -12.84 8.29 -9.74
N ILE A 93 -13.99 8.86 -9.37
CA ILE A 93 -14.78 8.41 -8.21
C ILE A 93 -15.19 6.95 -8.40
N THR A 94 -15.73 6.61 -9.57
CA THR A 94 -16.19 5.25 -9.89
C THR A 94 -15.06 4.23 -9.79
N LEU A 95 -13.90 4.52 -10.38
CA LEU A 95 -12.75 3.61 -10.34
C LEU A 95 -12.17 3.46 -8.93
N GLN A 96 -12.07 4.54 -8.14
CA GLN A 96 -11.60 4.43 -6.75
C GLN A 96 -12.60 3.68 -5.85
N CYS A 97 -13.90 3.83 -6.06
CA CYS A 97 -14.92 3.03 -5.36
C CYS A 97 -14.81 1.54 -5.74
N ALA A 98 -14.55 1.23 -7.01
CA ALA A 98 -14.33 -0.14 -7.46
C ALA A 98 -13.04 -0.74 -6.86
N LEU A 99 -11.92 0.00 -6.88
CA LEU A 99 -10.65 -0.41 -6.26
C LEU A 99 -10.80 -0.69 -4.76
N ALA A 100 -11.59 0.12 -4.05
CA ALA A 100 -11.81 -0.06 -2.61
C ALA A 100 -12.49 -1.39 -2.25
N ARG A 101 -13.12 -2.06 -3.22
CA ARG A 101 -13.80 -3.36 -3.05
C ARG A 101 -13.06 -4.52 -3.72
N MET A 102 -12.05 -4.22 -4.54
CA MET A 102 -11.37 -5.20 -5.38
C MET A 102 -10.16 -5.78 -4.66
N ASP A 103 -10.02 -7.11 -4.70
CA ASP A 103 -8.81 -7.77 -4.20
C ASP A 103 -7.60 -7.37 -5.07
N PRO A 104 -6.45 -6.99 -4.49
CA PRO A 104 -5.25 -6.62 -5.26
C PRO A 104 -4.71 -7.71 -6.21
N SER A 105 -5.07 -8.98 -6.00
CA SER A 105 -4.71 -10.09 -6.91
C SER A 105 -5.63 -10.21 -8.13
N HIS A 106 -6.78 -9.53 -8.12
CA HIS A 106 -7.74 -9.54 -9.21
C HIS A 106 -7.11 -8.99 -10.50
N GLU A 107 -7.39 -9.61 -11.64
CA GLU A 107 -6.81 -9.24 -12.94
C GLU A 107 -7.09 -7.78 -13.34
N GLY A 108 -8.27 -7.28 -12.97
CA GLY A 108 -8.68 -5.90 -13.20
C GLY A 108 -8.03 -4.87 -12.27
N PHE A 109 -7.35 -5.27 -11.19
CA PHE A 109 -6.84 -4.33 -10.19
C PHE A 109 -5.75 -3.42 -10.77
N ALA A 110 -4.72 -4.02 -11.38
CA ALA A 110 -3.60 -3.28 -11.96
C ALA A 110 -4.01 -2.26 -13.04
N PRO A 111 -4.83 -2.60 -14.06
CA PRO A 111 -5.27 -1.62 -15.05
C PRO A 111 -6.18 -0.53 -14.46
N THR A 112 -7.05 -0.88 -13.50
CA THR A 112 -7.93 0.09 -12.82
C THR A 112 -7.12 1.07 -11.97
N TRP A 113 -6.12 0.55 -11.23
CA TRP A 113 -5.17 1.35 -10.45
C TRP A 113 -4.39 2.31 -11.34
N ALA A 114 -3.78 1.80 -12.43
CA ALA A 114 -3.03 2.62 -13.37
C ALA A 114 -3.89 3.73 -14.00
N ARG A 115 -5.18 3.46 -14.27
CA ARG A 115 -6.11 4.49 -14.75
C ARG A 115 -6.42 5.53 -13.67
N CYS A 116 -6.65 5.14 -12.41
CA CYS A 116 -6.83 6.07 -11.30
C CYS A 116 -5.62 6.99 -11.10
N GLU A 117 -4.42 6.41 -11.11
CA GLU A 117 -3.17 7.16 -10.95
C GLU A 117 -2.99 8.20 -12.06
N ARG A 118 -3.30 7.85 -13.31
CA ARG A 118 -3.30 8.82 -14.43
C ARG A 118 -4.34 9.91 -14.24
N LEU A 119 -5.59 9.57 -13.94
CA LEU A 119 -6.65 10.56 -13.71
C LEU A 119 -6.32 11.51 -12.55
N LEU A 120 -5.71 10.99 -11.48
CA LEU A 120 -5.25 11.79 -10.36
C LEU A 120 -4.10 12.70 -10.79
N ARG A 121 -3.08 12.16 -11.48
CA ARG A 121 -1.94 12.93 -12.00
C ARG A 121 -2.40 14.10 -12.86
N ASP A 122 -3.29 13.86 -13.83
CA ASP A 122 -3.72 14.85 -14.81
C ASP A 122 -4.64 15.94 -14.22
N ASN A 123 -5.29 15.66 -13.08
CA ASN A 123 -6.33 16.53 -12.51
C ASN A 123 -6.15 16.86 -11.02
N ARG A 124 -5.00 16.57 -10.40
CA ARG A 124 -4.78 16.82 -8.95
C ARG A 124 -4.84 18.31 -8.61
N ALA A 125 -4.16 19.15 -9.39
CA ALA A 125 -4.01 20.58 -9.09
C ALA A 125 -5.35 21.30 -8.87
N PRO A 126 -6.33 21.27 -9.80
CA PRO A 126 -7.63 21.92 -9.55
C PRO A 126 -8.42 21.29 -8.41
N ARG A 127 -8.16 20.03 -8.03
CA ARG A 127 -8.86 19.32 -6.94
C ARG A 127 -8.32 19.67 -5.56
N ALA A 128 -7.04 20.00 -5.46
CA ALA A 128 -6.36 20.32 -4.20
C ALA A 128 -6.18 21.84 -3.99
N ALA A 129 -6.28 22.66 -5.04
CA ALA A 129 -5.93 24.08 -5.01
C ALA A 129 -6.66 24.90 -3.93
N GLU A 130 -7.97 24.69 -3.70
CA GLU A 130 -8.70 25.41 -2.65
C GLU A 130 -8.15 25.07 -1.26
N LEU A 131 -7.88 23.79 -1.01
CA LEU A 131 -7.31 23.31 0.25
C LEU A 131 -5.87 23.79 0.43
N GLU A 132 -5.05 23.65 -0.60
CA GLU A 132 -3.66 24.10 -0.61
C GLU A 132 -3.59 25.62 -0.37
N ALA A 133 -4.43 26.42 -1.03
CA ALA A 133 -4.51 27.87 -0.80
C ALA A 133 -4.94 28.22 0.63
N LYS A 134 -5.93 27.50 1.18
CA LYS A 134 -6.39 27.72 2.56
C LYS A 134 -5.31 27.40 3.60
N LEU A 135 -4.56 26.31 3.39
CA LEU A 135 -3.52 25.85 4.30
C LEU A 135 -2.16 26.56 4.09
N ALA A 136 -1.91 27.12 2.91
CA ALA A 136 -0.70 27.87 2.58
C ALA A 136 -0.76 29.35 3.01
N ALA A 137 -1.95 29.86 3.35
CA ALA A 137 -2.15 31.25 3.78
C ALA A 137 -1.42 31.59 5.09
N GLN A 138 -1.06 30.59 5.89
CA GLN A 138 -0.10 30.75 6.97
C GLN A 138 1.30 30.58 6.35
N GLN A 139 2.01 31.71 6.22
CA GLN A 139 3.45 31.69 5.92
C GLN A 139 4.11 30.66 6.85
N TRP A 140 5.14 29.95 6.38
CA TRP A 140 5.89 28.92 7.12
C TRP A 140 5.31 27.47 7.13
N ALA A 141 5.37 26.70 6.02
CA ALA A 141 5.57 25.23 6.09
C ALA A 141 5.72 24.56 4.69
N ASN A 142 6.81 24.79 3.97
CA ASN A 142 7.05 24.12 2.68
C ASN A 142 7.51 22.64 2.80
N ARG A 143 7.01 21.84 3.77
CA ARG A 143 7.53 20.47 3.97
C ARG A 143 6.55 19.36 4.38
N SER A 144 5.26 19.61 4.62
CA SER A 144 4.42 18.57 5.26
C SER A 144 3.04 18.31 4.65
N LEU A 145 2.55 19.15 3.71
CA LEU A 145 1.21 18.96 3.18
C LEU A 145 1.19 17.86 2.13
N GLU A 146 0.71 16.68 2.52
CA GLU A 146 0.36 15.60 1.60
C GLU A 146 -1.17 15.43 1.59
N ILE A 147 -1.74 15.33 0.40
CA ILE A 147 -3.18 15.21 0.17
C ILE A 147 -3.42 13.92 -0.59
N ASN A 148 -4.15 13.01 0.05
CA ASN A 148 -4.43 11.69 -0.48
C ASN A 148 -5.94 11.52 -0.72
N PHE A 149 -6.25 11.05 -1.93
CA PHE A 149 -7.61 10.87 -2.39
C PHE A 149 -8.04 9.41 -2.25
N HIS A 150 -9.18 9.19 -1.60
CA HIS A 150 -9.84 7.89 -1.51
C HIS A 150 -11.29 8.04 -1.94
N ARG A 151 -11.79 7.08 -2.74
CA ARG A 151 -13.16 7.06 -3.27
C ARG A 151 -13.57 8.40 -3.93
N GLY A 152 -12.61 9.08 -4.54
CA GLY A 152 -12.77 10.33 -5.26
C GLY A 152 -12.64 11.62 -4.43
N PHE A 153 -12.46 11.52 -3.11
CA PHE A 153 -12.42 12.65 -2.20
C PHE A 153 -11.14 12.70 -1.39
N ILE A 154 -10.82 13.87 -0.84
CA ILE A 154 -9.74 14.02 0.14
C ILE A 154 -10.21 13.37 1.45
N GLU A 155 -9.70 12.18 1.73
CA GLU A 155 -10.01 11.46 2.97
C GLU A 155 -8.79 11.33 3.90
N GLU A 156 -7.59 11.66 3.40
CA GLU A 156 -6.34 11.58 4.13
C GLU A 156 -5.47 12.82 3.92
N LEU A 157 -5.00 13.39 5.04
CA LEU A 157 -4.15 14.57 5.05
C LEU A 157 -2.94 14.38 5.95
N THR A 158 -1.78 14.84 5.50
CA THR A 158 -0.61 15.07 6.35
C THR A 158 -0.51 16.55 6.65
N LEU A 159 -0.47 16.91 7.93
CA LEU A 159 -0.49 18.30 8.43
C LEU A 159 0.51 18.47 9.58
N SER A 160 0.94 19.70 9.84
CA SER A 160 1.50 20.00 11.17
C SER A 160 0.37 20.06 12.21
N PRO A 161 0.69 19.83 13.50
CA PRO A 161 -0.26 20.02 14.60
C PRO A 161 -0.91 21.41 14.63
N ASP A 162 -0.14 22.48 14.39
CA ASP A 162 -0.66 23.87 14.31
C ASP A 162 -1.69 24.05 13.19
N GLN A 163 -1.42 23.49 12.01
CA GLN A 163 -2.35 23.54 10.88
C GLN A 163 -3.65 22.79 11.19
N PHE A 164 -3.55 21.65 11.88
CA PHE A 164 -4.73 20.89 12.25
C PHE A 164 -5.58 21.66 13.27
N GLU A 165 -4.97 22.20 14.34
CA GLU A 165 -5.71 22.97 15.35
C GLU A 165 -6.42 24.18 14.72
N ALA A 166 -5.72 24.95 13.88
CA ALA A 166 -6.27 26.15 13.24
C ALA A 166 -7.40 25.88 12.24
N HIS A 167 -7.49 24.66 11.69
CA HIS A 167 -8.36 24.36 10.54
C HIS A 167 -9.28 23.15 10.70
N ALA A 168 -9.24 22.42 11.83
CA ALA A 168 -10.02 21.20 12.02
C ALA A 168 -11.51 21.38 11.71
N GLU A 169 -12.16 22.41 12.27
CA GLU A 169 -13.58 22.67 12.04
C GLU A 169 -13.92 22.97 10.57
N TRP A 170 -13.04 23.69 9.88
CA TRP A 170 -13.25 23.97 8.46
C TRP A 170 -13.07 22.69 7.62
N LEU A 171 -12.07 21.85 7.96
CA LEU A 171 -11.81 20.60 7.26
C LEU A 171 -13.03 19.66 7.33
N CYS A 172 -13.68 19.51 8.49
CA CYS A 172 -14.82 18.60 8.61
C CYS A 172 -16.07 19.07 7.86
N GLN A 173 -16.16 20.36 7.54
CA GLN A 173 -17.26 20.91 6.74
C GLN A 173 -17.00 20.79 5.23
N LYS A 174 -15.76 20.53 4.81
CA LYS A 174 -15.34 20.61 3.41
C LYS A 174 -14.94 19.29 2.81
N VAL A 175 -14.35 18.39 3.62
CA VAL A 175 -13.82 17.12 3.13
C VAL A 175 -14.26 15.97 4.05
N PRO A 176 -14.55 14.77 3.50
CA PRO A 176 -14.88 13.58 4.27
C PRO A 176 -13.62 12.98 4.90
N LEU A 177 -12.94 13.76 5.75
CA LEU A 177 -11.65 13.40 6.34
C LEU A 177 -11.80 12.18 7.25
N ARG A 178 -11.06 11.10 6.93
CA ARG A 178 -11.05 9.85 7.70
C ARG A 178 -9.71 9.58 8.37
N LYS A 179 -8.63 10.08 7.77
CA LYS A 179 -7.27 9.91 8.25
C LYS A 179 -6.53 11.22 8.36
N VAL A 180 -5.85 11.41 9.48
CA VAL A 180 -4.91 12.53 9.66
C VAL A 180 -3.57 11.98 10.09
N THR A 181 -2.52 12.45 9.42
CA THR A 181 -1.14 12.25 9.82
C THR A 181 -0.60 13.58 10.34
N LEU A 182 -0.23 13.61 11.62
CA LEU A 182 0.43 14.75 12.24
C LEU A 182 1.91 14.44 12.38
N SER A 183 2.73 15.28 11.76
CA SER A 183 4.18 15.10 11.71
C SER A 183 4.89 16.41 12.02
N TRP A 184 5.95 16.32 12.83
CA TRP A 184 6.83 17.44 13.19
C TRP A 184 6.12 18.55 13.98
N TYR A 185 6.71 18.93 15.11
CA TYR A 185 6.03 19.77 16.08
C TYR A 185 6.99 20.81 16.66
N ARG A 186 6.48 22.01 16.95
CA ARG A 186 7.21 23.05 17.68
C ARG A 186 6.54 23.39 19.02
N ASP A 187 5.27 23.85 19.04
CA ASP A 187 4.69 24.47 20.26
C ASP A 187 3.15 24.29 20.53
N THR A 188 2.37 23.56 19.72
CA THR A 188 0.89 23.37 19.83
C THR A 188 0.37 22.51 21.01
N SER A 189 -0.67 22.89 21.75
CA SER A 189 -1.19 21.97 22.79
C SER A 189 -1.85 20.72 22.16
N LEU A 190 -1.30 19.52 22.42
CA LEU A 190 -1.90 18.26 21.96
C LEU A 190 -3.29 18.02 22.59
N LEU A 191 -3.57 18.63 23.75
CA LEU A 191 -4.89 18.60 24.37
C LEU A 191 -5.95 19.34 23.53
N ALA A 192 -5.59 20.45 22.90
CA ALA A 192 -6.51 21.21 22.04
C ALA A 192 -6.90 20.39 20.80
N ILE A 193 -5.92 19.69 20.22
CA ILE A 193 -6.14 18.74 19.13
C ILE A 193 -7.04 17.59 19.58
N ALA A 194 -6.75 16.98 20.73
CA ALA A 194 -7.53 15.88 21.29
C ALA A 194 -8.99 16.28 21.59
N SER A 195 -9.23 17.56 21.90
CA SER A 195 -10.55 18.10 22.22
C SER A 195 -11.34 18.51 20.98
N SER A 196 -10.74 18.44 19.79
CA SER A 196 -11.42 18.81 18.54
C SER A 196 -12.56 17.84 18.23
N PRO A 197 -13.77 18.32 17.88
CA PRO A 197 -14.89 17.45 17.48
C PRO A 197 -14.57 16.53 16.28
N VAL A 198 -13.58 16.92 15.47
CA VAL A 198 -13.15 16.16 14.30
C VAL A 198 -12.28 14.97 14.69
N TRP A 199 -11.46 15.14 15.75
CA TRP A 199 -10.51 14.14 16.21
C TRP A 199 -11.19 12.80 16.51
N HIS A 200 -12.32 12.84 17.21
CA HIS A 200 -13.06 11.64 17.61
C HIS A 200 -13.83 10.96 16.48
N ARG A 201 -13.97 11.62 15.31
CA ARG A 201 -14.64 11.05 14.14
C ARG A 201 -13.68 10.36 13.18
N LEU A 202 -12.37 10.51 13.39
CA LEU A 202 -11.35 9.92 12.54
C LEU A 202 -11.32 8.41 12.71
N ARG A 203 -11.26 7.71 11.57
CA ARG A 203 -11.07 6.26 11.50
C ARG A 203 -9.60 5.88 11.62
N ALA A 204 -8.70 6.79 11.24
CA ALA A 204 -7.27 6.57 11.31
C ALA A 204 -6.55 7.81 11.81
N ILE A 205 -5.65 7.62 12.76
CA ILE A 205 -4.79 8.69 13.26
C ILE A 205 -3.35 8.21 13.13
N ALA A 206 -2.48 9.07 12.61
CA ALA A 206 -1.05 8.85 12.57
C ALA A 206 -0.32 10.02 13.23
N LEU A 207 0.60 9.71 14.12
CA LEU A 207 1.40 10.64 14.90
C LEU A 207 2.86 10.27 14.71
N HIS A 208 3.65 11.11 14.04
CA HIS A 208 5.04 10.81 13.70
C HIS A 208 6.00 11.81 14.34
N ASN A 209 7.08 11.30 14.96
CA ASN A 209 8.21 12.09 15.48
C ASN A 209 7.85 13.12 16.57
N LEU A 210 6.92 12.79 17.47
CA LEU A 210 6.49 13.70 18.55
C LEU A 210 7.26 13.50 19.88
N THR A 211 8.50 13.03 19.81
CA THR A 211 9.31 12.58 20.98
C THR A 211 9.68 13.64 22.01
N SER A 212 9.69 14.94 21.66
CA SER A 212 10.11 16.01 22.57
C SER A 212 9.14 16.25 23.73
N GLN A 213 7.98 15.60 23.76
CA GLN A 213 6.83 15.97 24.60
C GLN A 213 6.11 14.73 25.18
N LEU A 214 6.84 13.79 25.80
CA LEU A 214 6.26 12.60 26.43
C LEU A 214 5.25 12.87 27.56
N GLY A 215 5.21 14.11 28.07
CA GLY A 215 4.20 14.55 29.04
C GLY A 215 2.81 14.77 28.41
N SER A 216 2.73 15.28 27.18
CA SER A 216 1.46 15.64 26.51
C SER A 216 0.93 14.58 25.54
N ALA A 217 1.70 13.55 25.23
CA ALA A 217 1.19 12.38 24.51
C ALA A 217 0.08 11.65 25.29
N ALA A 218 0.06 11.76 26.62
CA ALA A 218 -1.05 11.33 27.46
C ALA A 218 -2.31 12.16 27.20
N ASP A 219 -2.19 13.44 26.84
CA ASP A 219 -3.32 14.34 26.56
C ASP A 219 -4.11 13.88 25.32
N LEU A 220 -3.42 13.29 24.34
CA LEU A 220 -4.07 12.63 23.20
C LEU A 220 -4.81 11.35 23.61
N LEU A 221 -4.52 10.77 24.77
CA LEU A 221 -5.11 9.52 25.24
C LEU A 221 -6.19 9.74 26.31
N VAL A 222 -6.70 10.97 26.45
CA VAL A 222 -7.68 11.37 27.49
C VAL A 222 -9.12 10.96 27.14
N SER A 223 -9.42 10.58 25.90
CA SER A 223 -10.80 10.34 25.43
C SER A 223 -10.95 8.96 24.76
N PRO A 224 -12.11 8.28 24.91
CA PRO A 224 -12.36 7.00 24.28
C PRO A 224 -12.44 7.11 22.74
N TYR A 225 -11.81 6.17 22.06
CA TYR A 225 -11.74 6.12 20.60
C TYR A 225 -12.75 5.15 19.99
N GLU A 226 -14.04 5.48 20.05
CA GLU A 226 -15.13 4.54 19.70
C GLU A 226 -15.21 4.12 18.23
N VAL A 227 -14.68 4.92 17.31
CA VAL A 227 -14.73 4.65 15.85
C VAL A 227 -13.36 4.44 15.22
N LEU A 228 -12.28 4.60 15.99
CA LEU A 228 -10.91 4.51 15.48
C LEU A 228 -10.59 3.07 15.09
N GLU A 229 -10.14 2.87 13.86
CA GLU A 229 -9.78 1.56 13.30
C GLU A 229 -8.27 1.43 13.11
N GLU A 230 -7.57 2.54 12.90
CA GLU A 230 -6.11 2.57 12.74
C GLU A 230 -5.48 3.60 13.67
N PHE A 231 -4.42 3.19 14.37
CA PHE A 231 -3.62 4.11 15.14
C PHE A 231 -2.13 3.86 14.91
N ASP A 232 -1.46 4.89 14.42
CA ASP A 232 -0.03 4.90 14.14
C ASP A 232 0.65 5.94 15.01
N ILE A 233 1.63 5.51 15.80
CA ILE A 233 2.34 6.35 16.75
C ILE A 233 3.85 6.23 16.49
N THR A 234 4.27 6.27 15.23
CA THR A 234 5.68 6.07 14.87
C THR A 234 6.62 7.10 15.53
N GLU A 235 7.67 6.61 16.18
CA GLU A 235 8.75 7.42 16.75
C GLU A 235 8.27 8.56 17.67
N CYS A 236 7.24 8.30 18.49
CA CYS A 236 6.75 9.27 19.50
C CYS A 236 7.29 9.02 20.91
N GLY A 237 8.06 7.95 21.11
CA GLY A 237 8.80 7.69 22.35
C GLY A 237 7.95 7.19 23.53
N PHE A 238 6.73 6.69 23.29
CA PHE A 238 5.73 6.37 24.32
C PHE A 238 6.24 5.49 25.47
N GLY A 239 7.19 4.58 25.20
CA GLY A 239 7.72 3.66 26.19
C GLY A 239 6.64 2.78 26.83
N VAL A 240 6.95 2.20 27.98
CA VAL A 240 6.02 1.26 28.66
C VAL A 240 4.79 1.97 29.24
N ARG A 241 4.98 3.15 29.86
CA ARG A 241 3.88 3.92 30.48
C ARG A 241 2.87 4.42 29.44
N GLY A 242 3.36 4.94 28.30
CA GLY A 242 2.49 5.36 27.21
C GLY A 242 1.63 4.22 26.68
N ILE A 243 2.17 3.00 26.58
CA ILE A 243 1.39 1.82 26.17
C ILE A 243 0.28 1.49 27.18
N GLN A 244 0.50 1.66 28.48
CA GLN A 244 -0.55 1.43 29.47
C GLN A 244 -1.72 2.40 29.32
N LEU A 245 -1.43 3.69 29.05
CA LEU A 245 -2.45 4.70 28.78
C LEU A 245 -3.15 4.41 27.45
N LEU A 246 -2.39 4.07 26.42
CA LEU A 246 -2.89 3.72 25.10
C LEU A 246 -3.92 2.58 25.17
N ILE A 247 -3.59 1.53 25.93
CA ILE A 247 -4.48 0.39 26.14
C ILE A 247 -5.82 0.82 26.72
N LYS A 248 -5.81 1.76 27.68
CA LYS A 248 -7.06 2.27 28.28
C LYS A 248 -7.86 3.09 27.27
N ALA A 249 -7.20 3.98 26.54
CA ALA A 249 -7.86 4.84 25.55
C ALA A 249 -8.48 4.06 24.38
N LEU A 250 -7.89 2.91 24.02
CA LEU A 250 -8.33 2.08 22.90
C LEU A 250 -9.20 0.89 23.31
N ALA A 251 -9.60 0.76 24.58
CA ALA A 251 -10.31 -0.43 25.07
C ALA A 251 -11.58 -0.74 24.24
N ASP A 252 -12.37 0.30 23.97
CA ASP A 252 -13.66 0.22 23.27
C ASP A 252 -13.54 0.47 21.75
N SER A 253 -12.32 0.70 21.27
CA SER A 253 -12.06 0.99 19.86
C SER A 253 -12.21 -0.25 18.97
N PRO A 254 -12.79 -0.14 17.75
CA PRO A 254 -12.82 -1.22 16.76
C PRO A 254 -11.47 -1.43 16.07
N LEU A 255 -10.36 -1.10 16.74
CA LEU A 255 -9.01 -1.08 16.21
C LEU A 255 -8.64 -2.37 15.47
N ARG A 256 -8.19 -2.21 14.23
CA ARG A 256 -7.70 -3.29 13.36
C ARG A 256 -6.22 -3.13 13.03
N ARG A 257 -5.70 -1.90 13.08
CA ARG A 257 -4.30 -1.60 12.74
C ARG A 257 -3.66 -0.80 13.87
N LEU A 258 -2.57 -1.33 14.40
CA LEU A 258 -1.78 -0.67 15.43
C LEU A 258 -0.31 -0.61 14.99
N VAL A 259 0.21 0.61 14.83
CA VAL A 259 1.61 0.86 14.46
C VAL A 259 2.32 1.54 15.63
N LEU A 260 3.27 0.82 16.24
CA LEU A 260 4.05 1.28 17.39
C LEU A 260 5.52 1.46 17.06
N HIS A 261 5.88 1.59 15.79
CA HIS A 261 7.27 1.62 15.35
C HIS A 261 8.12 2.63 16.15
N GLY A 262 9.28 2.22 16.65
CA GLY A 262 10.24 3.16 17.26
C GLY A 262 9.85 3.76 18.62
N ASN A 263 8.95 3.14 19.39
CA ASN A 263 8.47 3.68 20.67
C ASN A 263 9.20 3.17 21.92
N ARG A 264 10.24 2.34 21.76
CA ARG A 264 11.05 1.80 22.87
C ARG A 264 10.21 1.07 23.93
N ILE A 265 9.14 0.38 23.51
CA ILE A 265 8.20 -0.26 24.47
C ILE A 265 8.80 -1.48 25.18
N GLY A 266 9.80 -2.14 24.58
CA GLY A 266 10.48 -3.32 25.11
C GLY A 266 9.54 -4.48 25.47
N ASN A 267 10.07 -5.44 26.22
CA ASN A 267 9.28 -6.60 26.67
C ASN A 267 8.14 -6.23 27.61
N GLY A 268 8.31 -5.17 28.42
CA GLY A 268 7.29 -4.68 29.34
C GLY A 268 6.04 -4.20 28.59
N GLY A 269 6.21 -3.40 27.54
CA GLY A 269 5.11 -2.95 26.69
C GLY A 269 4.39 -4.11 25.98
N VAL A 270 5.15 -5.08 25.45
CA VAL A 270 4.56 -6.32 24.89
C VAL A 270 3.74 -7.07 25.94
N GLY A 271 4.24 -7.17 27.17
CA GLY A 271 3.51 -7.79 28.29
C GLY A 271 2.20 -7.08 28.62
N HIS A 272 2.12 -5.76 28.45
CA HIS A 272 0.87 -5.02 28.61
C HIS A 272 -0.10 -5.25 27.45
N LEU A 273 0.39 -5.25 26.20
CA LEU A 273 -0.43 -5.55 25.02
C LEU A 273 -1.05 -6.95 25.08
N LEU A 274 -0.31 -7.94 25.58
CA LEU A 274 -0.81 -9.30 25.78
C LEU A 274 -1.96 -9.38 26.79
N LYS A 275 -1.98 -8.48 27.78
CA LYS A 275 -3.02 -8.43 28.84
C LYS A 275 -4.26 -7.60 28.45
N SER A 276 -4.18 -6.77 27.41
CA SER A 276 -5.24 -5.80 27.08
C SER A 276 -6.38 -6.33 26.21
N GLY A 277 -6.23 -7.53 25.63
CA GLY A 277 -7.18 -8.06 24.65
C GLY A 277 -7.19 -7.35 23.29
N LEU A 278 -6.44 -6.25 23.12
CA LEU A 278 -6.35 -5.52 21.85
C LEU A 278 -5.82 -6.39 20.72
N LEU A 279 -4.84 -7.25 21.00
CA LEU A 279 -4.21 -8.09 19.97
C LEU A 279 -5.22 -9.01 19.27
N ALA A 280 -6.25 -9.50 19.98
CA ALA A 280 -7.21 -10.46 19.46
C ALA A 280 -8.11 -9.91 18.33
N ARG A 281 -8.17 -8.58 18.16
CA ARG A 281 -8.93 -7.92 17.09
C ARG A 281 -8.06 -7.37 15.97
N LEU A 282 -6.74 -7.29 16.16
CA LEU A 282 -5.84 -6.70 15.17
C LEU A 282 -5.68 -7.57 13.92
N ILE A 283 -5.69 -6.90 12.78
CA ILE A 283 -5.33 -7.42 11.46
C ILE A 283 -3.89 -7.02 11.13
N GLU A 284 -3.47 -5.84 11.57
CA GLU A 284 -2.13 -5.31 11.35
C GLU A 284 -1.46 -4.87 12.65
N LEU A 285 -0.20 -5.26 12.81
CA LEU A 285 0.61 -4.91 13.96
C LEU A 285 2.04 -4.58 13.50
N ASP A 286 2.52 -3.38 13.84
CA ASP A 286 3.92 -3.01 13.70
C ASP A 286 4.55 -2.79 15.08
N LEU A 287 5.53 -3.63 15.38
CA LEU A 287 6.34 -3.56 16.59
C LEU A 287 7.82 -3.29 16.28
N GLY A 288 8.13 -2.82 15.07
CA GLY A 288 9.48 -2.51 14.65
C GLY A 288 10.19 -1.49 15.54
N ALA A 289 11.52 -1.58 15.61
CA ALA A 289 12.38 -0.65 16.34
C ALA A 289 11.99 -0.40 17.82
N ASN A 290 11.36 -1.38 18.48
CA ASN A 290 10.86 -1.23 19.86
C ASN A 290 11.75 -1.83 20.95
N LYS A 291 12.97 -2.27 20.62
CA LYS A 291 13.88 -2.96 21.56
C LYS A 291 13.25 -4.21 22.20
N ILE A 292 12.43 -4.94 21.44
CA ILE A 292 11.87 -6.23 21.87
C ILE A 292 12.98 -7.27 21.80
N THR A 293 13.16 -8.06 22.86
CA THR A 293 14.13 -9.16 22.88
C THR A 293 13.46 -10.50 22.59
N ASP A 294 14.25 -11.57 22.46
CA ASP A 294 13.74 -12.92 22.20
C ASP A 294 12.66 -13.34 23.20
N ARG A 295 12.81 -12.99 24.48
CA ARG A 295 11.81 -13.27 25.52
C ARG A 295 10.47 -12.58 25.25
N GLY A 296 10.50 -11.33 24.80
CA GLY A 296 9.29 -10.59 24.47
C GLY A 296 8.62 -11.15 23.21
N LEU A 297 9.43 -11.52 22.21
CA LEU A 297 8.94 -12.12 20.99
C LEU A 297 8.36 -13.53 21.24
N ASP A 298 8.98 -14.35 22.08
CA ASP A 298 8.46 -15.67 22.47
C ASP A 298 7.10 -15.55 23.16
N ALA A 299 6.96 -14.61 24.10
CA ALA A 299 5.69 -14.35 24.78
C ALA A 299 4.60 -13.89 23.79
N LEU A 300 4.98 -13.09 22.78
CA LEU A 300 4.05 -12.62 21.76
C LEU A 300 3.61 -13.75 20.82
N LEU A 301 4.55 -14.52 20.27
CA LEU A 301 4.28 -15.57 19.29
C LEU A 301 3.63 -16.82 19.89
N SER A 302 3.76 -17.03 21.20
CA SER A 302 3.06 -18.10 21.94
C SER A 302 1.62 -17.71 22.34
N SER A 303 1.17 -16.51 22.00
CA SER A 303 -0.15 -16.01 22.34
C SER A 303 -1.20 -16.44 21.33
N ASP A 304 -2.35 -16.92 21.82
CA ASP A 304 -3.51 -17.25 20.97
C ASP A 304 -4.21 -16.01 20.42
N ASN A 305 -3.87 -14.82 20.93
CA ASN A 305 -4.52 -13.56 20.57
C ASN A 305 -4.01 -12.95 19.26
N LEU A 306 -3.33 -13.70 18.39
CA LEU A 306 -2.85 -13.24 17.07
C LEU A 306 -3.58 -13.90 15.90
N GLY A 307 -4.66 -14.65 16.14
CA GLY A 307 -5.38 -15.41 15.11
C GLY A 307 -5.98 -14.60 13.96
N LYS A 308 -6.25 -13.30 14.16
CA LYS A 308 -6.77 -12.41 13.09
C LYS A 308 -5.68 -11.66 12.33
N LEU A 309 -4.43 -11.72 12.79
CA LEU A 309 -3.35 -10.96 12.22
C LEU A 309 -3.09 -11.44 10.78
N ARG A 310 -2.86 -10.50 9.86
CA ARG A 310 -2.49 -10.73 8.45
C ARG A 310 -1.28 -9.90 8.02
N SER A 311 -0.95 -8.84 8.76
CA SER A 311 0.20 -7.99 8.53
C SER A 311 1.01 -7.87 9.81
N PHE A 312 2.29 -8.22 9.74
CA PHE A 312 3.17 -8.13 10.89
C PHE A 312 4.51 -7.48 10.52
N SER A 313 4.93 -6.51 11.33
CA SER A 313 6.26 -5.90 11.20
C SER A 313 7.08 -6.02 12.46
N LEU A 314 8.32 -6.46 12.26
CA LEU A 314 9.42 -6.48 13.22
C LEU A 314 10.63 -5.74 12.62
N ALA A 315 10.40 -4.72 11.79
CA ALA A 315 11.49 -3.99 11.14
C ALA A 315 12.42 -3.33 12.16
N GLY A 316 13.74 -3.39 11.94
CA GLY A 316 14.71 -2.70 12.78
C GLY A 316 14.76 -3.20 14.23
N THR A 317 14.41 -4.45 14.51
CA THR A 317 14.64 -5.11 15.81
C THR A 317 15.94 -5.91 15.76
N PRO A 318 17.12 -5.29 15.97
CA PRO A 318 18.40 -6.00 15.86
C PRO A 318 18.56 -7.04 16.99
N LYS A 319 19.26 -8.15 16.69
CA LYS A 319 19.74 -9.16 17.65
C LYS A 319 18.69 -10.04 18.33
N THR A 320 17.69 -10.48 17.57
CA THR A 320 16.74 -11.51 18.01
C THR A 320 16.78 -12.70 17.05
N THR A 321 16.44 -13.92 17.49
CA THR A 321 16.33 -15.13 16.65
C THR A 321 15.00 -15.15 15.89
N ILE A 322 14.66 -14.02 15.24
CA ILE A 322 13.35 -13.79 14.62
C ILE A 322 13.07 -14.83 13.57
N GLY A 323 14.05 -15.14 12.71
CA GLY A 323 13.89 -16.08 11.62
C GLY A 323 13.45 -17.46 12.10
N GLN A 324 14.14 -17.99 13.12
CA GLN A 324 13.82 -19.29 13.72
C GLN A 324 12.47 -19.27 14.44
N LYS A 325 12.15 -18.17 15.14
CA LYS A 325 10.89 -18.05 15.88
C LYS A 325 9.69 -17.93 14.95
N LEU A 326 9.76 -17.10 13.91
CA LEU A 326 8.71 -16.98 12.90
C LEU A 326 8.51 -18.30 12.14
N ALA A 327 9.59 -19.00 11.79
CA ALA A 327 9.51 -20.30 11.12
C ALA A 327 8.77 -21.37 11.94
N ARG A 328 8.71 -21.22 13.27
CA ARG A 328 7.98 -22.12 14.18
C ARG A 328 6.60 -21.60 14.57
N TRP A 329 6.27 -20.36 14.20
CA TRP A 329 5.03 -19.72 14.60
C TRP A 329 3.91 -20.14 13.65
N PRO A 330 2.85 -20.84 14.15
CA PRO A 330 1.75 -21.29 13.29
C PRO A 330 1.01 -20.15 12.59
N GLY A 331 1.04 -18.95 13.16
CA GLY A 331 0.43 -17.76 12.56
C GLY A 331 1.14 -17.27 11.30
N LEU A 332 2.34 -17.77 10.97
CA LEU A 332 3.02 -17.42 9.72
C LEU A 332 2.19 -17.86 8.48
N ALA A 333 1.50 -19.00 8.57
CA ALA A 333 0.65 -19.59 7.53
C ALA A 333 -0.42 -18.65 6.97
N GLN A 334 -0.94 -17.77 7.83
CA GLN A 334 -2.02 -16.84 7.52
C GLN A 334 -1.51 -15.42 7.18
N MET A 335 -0.20 -15.19 7.23
CA MET A 335 0.36 -13.89 6.92
C MET A 335 0.22 -13.57 5.45
N GLN A 336 -0.22 -12.34 5.18
CA GLN A 336 -0.25 -11.76 3.85
C GLN A 336 0.87 -10.73 3.69
N ARG A 337 1.23 -10.03 4.77
CA ARG A 337 2.26 -8.99 4.76
C ARG A 337 3.26 -9.21 5.86
N LEU A 338 4.54 -9.25 5.49
CA LEU A 338 5.63 -9.42 6.42
C LEU A 338 6.71 -8.38 6.16
N ASN A 339 6.99 -7.53 7.16
CA ASN A 339 8.04 -6.51 7.08
C ASN A 339 9.12 -6.78 8.12
N LEU A 340 10.29 -7.20 7.62
CA LEU A 340 11.47 -7.62 8.36
C LEU A 340 12.68 -6.78 7.99
N ARG A 341 12.45 -5.54 7.54
CA ARG A 341 13.51 -4.63 7.12
C ARG A 341 14.58 -4.51 8.20
N GLY A 342 15.82 -4.89 7.89
CA GLY A 342 16.97 -4.81 8.81
C GLY A 342 16.81 -5.62 10.10
N ALA A 343 15.92 -6.62 10.10
CA ALA A 343 15.61 -7.41 11.29
C ALA A 343 16.44 -8.70 11.39
N MET A 344 17.01 -9.18 10.27
CA MET A 344 17.59 -10.52 10.17
C MET A 344 19.01 -10.51 9.59
N ASP A 345 19.83 -11.45 10.09
CA ASP A 345 21.05 -11.89 9.45
C ASP A 345 20.82 -13.07 8.50
N GLY A 346 21.89 -13.59 7.89
CA GLY A 346 21.81 -14.68 6.91
C GLY A 346 21.27 -15.98 7.50
N THR A 347 21.67 -16.34 8.72
CA THR A 347 21.21 -17.59 9.36
C THR A 347 19.71 -17.54 9.66
N GLN A 348 19.21 -16.36 10.02
CA GLN A 348 17.79 -16.14 10.27
C GLN A 348 16.97 -16.16 8.99
N LEU A 349 17.48 -15.56 7.90
CA LEU A 349 16.85 -15.68 6.58
C LEU A 349 16.76 -17.14 6.14
N ASP A 350 17.80 -17.94 6.36
CA ASP A 350 17.78 -19.37 6.01
C ASP A 350 16.75 -20.17 6.83
N ALA A 351 16.58 -19.83 8.11
CA ALA A 351 15.57 -20.43 8.95
C ALA A 351 14.15 -20.03 8.49
N LEU A 352 13.93 -18.75 8.18
CA LEU A 352 12.65 -18.28 7.66
C LEU A 352 12.31 -18.97 6.33
N PHE A 353 13.26 -19.01 5.40
CA PHE A 353 13.09 -19.65 4.08
C PHE A 353 13.00 -21.18 4.18
N ALA A 354 13.19 -21.79 5.35
CA ALA A 354 12.92 -23.21 5.57
C ALA A 354 11.43 -23.47 5.83
N ALA A 355 10.67 -22.47 6.27
CA ALA A 355 9.21 -22.53 6.41
C ALA A 355 8.50 -22.16 5.10
N ASP A 356 8.92 -22.76 3.99
CA ASP A 356 8.51 -22.36 2.64
C ASP A 356 6.99 -22.45 2.39
N GLN A 357 6.33 -23.50 2.89
CA GLN A 357 4.89 -23.70 2.78
C GLN A 357 4.11 -22.61 3.53
N GLU A 358 4.62 -22.16 4.67
CA GLU A 358 3.97 -21.13 5.49
C GLU A 358 4.05 -19.74 4.82
N LEU A 359 5.06 -19.52 3.98
CA LEU A 359 5.26 -18.25 3.25
C LEU A 359 4.41 -18.15 1.98
N ARG A 360 3.73 -19.24 1.57
CA ARG A 360 2.96 -19.33 0.31
C ARG A 360 1.89 -18.24 0.16
N HIS A 361 1.28 -17.82 1.27
CA HIS A 361 0.18 -16.85 1.26
C HIS A 361 0.62 -15.38 1.27
N LEU A 362 1.93 -15.12 1.37
CA LEU A 362 2.46 -13.76 1.37
C LEU A 362 2.17 -13.06 0.04
N SER A 363 1.55 -11.90 0.13
CA SER A 363 1.37 -10.96 -0.97
C SER A 363 2.38 -9.80 -0.92
N ARG A 364 2.90 -9.46 0.27
CA ARG A 364 3.96 -8.46 0.43
C ARG A 364 5.05 -8.91 1.37
N LEU A 365 6.30 -8.75 0.92
CA LEU A 365 7.49 -9.09 1.68
C LEU A 365 8.52 -7.96 1.61
N ASP A 366 8.92 -7.43 2.78
CA ASP A 366 10.00 -6.44 2.90
C ASP A 366 11.18 -7.02 3.68
N LEU A 367 12.27 -7.28 2.96
CA LEU A 367 13.56 -7.75 3.44
C LEU A 367 14.67 -6.70 3.26
N ARG A 368 14.29 -5.42 3.05
CA ARG A 368 15.29 -4.37 2.81
C ARG A 368 16.27 -4.28 3.97
N SER A 369 17.49 -3.87 3.69
CA SER A 369 18.50 -3.59 4.73
C SER A 369 18.82 -4.78 5.65
N CYS A 370 18.49 -6.02 5.26
CA CYS A 370 19.14 -7.22 5.79
C CYS A 370 20.58 -7.29 5.22
N MET A 371 21.38 -6.29 5.59
CA MET A 371 22.62 -5.89 4.93
C MET A 371 23.62 -7.05 4.84
N LYS A 372 24.18 -7.28 3.65
CA LYS A 372 25.14 -8.35 3.34
C LYS A 372 24.60 -9.78 3.49
N HIS A 373 23.34 -9.97 3.88
CA HIS A 373 22.83 -11.28 4.28
C HIS A 373 21.88 -11.91 3.26
N LEU A 374 21.18 -11.12 2.45
CA LEU A 374 20.34 -11.70 1.40
C LEU A 374 21.21 -12.37 0.32
N ASP A 375 22.29 -11.71 -0.10
CA ASP A 375 23.29 -12.20 -1.06
C ASP A 375 22.71 -12.88 -2.32
N GLN A 376 23.59 -13.42 -3.16
CA GLN A 376 23.16 -14.12 -4.38
C GLN A 376 22.48 -15.46 -4.06
N THR A 377 23.00 -16.20 -3.09
CA THR A 377 22.54 -17.55 -2.73
C THR A 377 21.14 -17.51 -2.15
N ARG A 378 20.85 -16.59 -1.22
CA ARG A 378 19.48 -16.51 -0.67
C ARG A 378 18.52 -15.78 -1.58
N ALA A 379 18.98 -14.94 -2.51
CA ALA A 379 18.13 -14.46 -3.61
C ALA A 379 17.67 -15.63 -4.50
N GLN A 380 18.55 -16.58 -4.82
CA GLN A 380 18.18 -17.81 -5.54
C GLN A 380 17.19 -18.66 -4.75
N ARG A 381 17.38 -18.79 -3.43
CA ARG A 381 16.44 -19.50 -2.56
C ARG A 381 15.08 -18.82 -2.49
N LEU A 382 15.06 -17.49 -2.33
CA LEU A 382 13.86 -16.65 -2.36
C LEU A 382 13.09 -16.83 -3.67
N ALA A 383 13.79 -16.90 -4.80
CA ALA A 383 13.19 -17.14 -6.12
C ALA A 383 12.47 -18.50 -6.20
N ASN A 384 12.88 -19.48 -5.40
CA ASN A 384 12.30 -20.83 -5.41
C ASN A 384 11.19 -21.03 -4.35
N LEU A 385 10.89 -20.01 -3.53
CA LEU A 385 9.81 -20.13 -2.54
C LEU A 385 8.44 -20.18 -3.23
N PRO A 386 7.47 -20.95 -2.69
CA PRO A 386 6.20 -21.28 -3.33
C PRO A 386 5.17 -20.15 -3.17
N PHE A 387 5.55 -18.89 -3.42
CA PHE A 387 4.62 -17.76 -3.33
C PHE A 387 3.45 -17.95 -4.29
N ALA A 388 2.22 -17.90 -3.76
CA ALA A 388 1.02 -17.98 -4.57
C ALA A 388 0.62 -16.61 -5.14
N ASN A 389 0.77 -15.55 -4.34
CA ASN A 389 0.20 -14.23 -4.64
C ASN A 389 1.17 -13.06 -4.37
N LEU A 390 2.48 -13.30 -4.37
CA LEU A 390 3.46 -12.26 -4.05
C LEU A 390 3.42 -11.17 -5.14
N SER A 391 2.90 -10.00 -4.76
CA SER A 391 2.73 -8.84 -5.63
C SER A 391 3.70 -7.71 -5.29
N PHE A 392 4.28 -7.73 -4.09
CA PHE A 392 5.12 -6.66 -3.59
C PHE A 392 6.38 -7.22 -2.93
N LEU A 393 7.54 -7.01 -3.55
CA LEU A 393 8.81 -7.49 -3.05
C LEU A 393 9.80 -6.35 -2.88
N LYS A 394 10.28 -6.16 -1.65
CA LYS A 394 11.35 -5.21 -1.34
C LYS A 394 12.58 -5.93 -0.81
N ILE A 395 13.65 -5.89 -1.59
CA ILE A 395 14.92 -6.62 -1.36
C ILE A 395 16.14 -5.70 -1.45
N GLY A 396 15.92 -4.40 -1.32
CA GLY A 396 16.98 -3.40 -1.44
C GLY A 396 18.06 -3.50 -0.35
N ASN A 397 19.31 -3.17 -0.72
CA ASN A 397 20.49 -3.27 0.14
C ASN A 397 20.80 -4.71 0.62
N GLY A 398 20.67 -5.68 -0.28
CA GLY A 398 20.86 -7.11 -0.02
C GLY A 398 22.13 -7.72 -0.66
N ARG A 399 22.76 -7.03 -1.63
CA ARG A 399 23.89 -7.55 -2.44
C ARG A 399 23.55 -8.81 -3.25
N ILE A 400 22.35 -8.87 -3.82
CA ILE A 400 21.90 -10.03 -4.62
C ILE A 400 22.70 -10.24 -5.91
N GLY A 401 23.31 -9.17 -6.44
CA GLY A 401 24.11 -9.21 -7.66
C GLY A 401 23.30 -9.56 -8.92
N PRO A 402 23.97 -9.65 -10.09
CA PRO A 402 23.31 -9.93 -11.36
C PRO A 402 22.66 -11.32 -11.39
N GLN A 403 23.33 -12.33 -10.83
CA GLN A 403 22.84 -13.71 -10.83
C GLN A 403 21.63 -13.90 -9.90
N GLY A 404 21.60 -13.23 -8.74
CA GLY A 404 20.43 -13.23 -7.87
C GLY A 404 19.23 -12.58 -8.54
N MET A 405 19.44 -11.51 -9.33
CA MET A 405 18.36 -10.92 -10.12
C MET A 405 17.91 -11.83 -11.27
N LYS A 406 18.83 -12.51 -11.96
CA LYS A 406 18.50 -13.53 -12.97
C LYS A 406 17.62 -14.63 -12.41
N ALA A 407 17.94 -15.12 -11.22
CA ALA A 407 17.13 -16.11 -10.51
C ALA A 407 15.70 -15.63 -10.27
N LEU A 408 15.55 -14.42 -9.72
CA LEU A 408 14.24 -13.81 -9.45
C LEU A 408 13.43 -13.60 -10.74
N ALA A 409 14.08 -13.09 -11.78
CA ALA A 409 13.46 -12.86 -13.09
C ALA A 409 13.05 -14.15 -13.81
N ALA A 410 13.73 -15.27 -13.54
CA ALA A 410 13.40 -16.59 -14.08
C ALA A 410 12.35 -17.35 -13.24
N SER A 411 11.85 -16.78 -12.15
CA SER A 411 10.93 -17.47 -11.24
C SER A 411 9.46 -17.30 -11.61
N ALA A 412 8.76 -18.42 -11.79
CA ALA A 412 7.32 -18.45 -12.03
C ALA A 412 6.49 -17.96 -10.83
N THR A 413 7.01 -18.08 -9.62
CA THR A 413 6.32 -17.63 -8.38
C THR A 413 6.34 -16.11 -8.24
N MET A 414 7.13 -15.42 -9.07
CA MET A 414 7.18 -13.96 -9.17
C MET A 414 6.23 -13.39 -10.23
N SER A 415 5.41 -14.22 -10.88
CA SER A 415 4.52 -13.81 -11.99
C SER A 415 3.43 -12.80 -11.59
N HIS A 416 3.13 -12.70 -10.29
CA HIS A 416 2.19 -11.72 -9.76
C HIS A 416 2.84 -10.42 -9.28
N LEU A 417 4.17 -10.25 -9.43
CA LEU A 417 4.85 -9.04 -8.98
C LEU A 417 4.39 -7.80 -9.74
N VAL A 418 3.92 -6.83 -8.97
CA VAL A 418 3.52 -5.49 -9.41
C VAL A 418 4.55 -4.46 -8.97
N HIS A 419 5.17 -4.66 -7.80
CA HIS A 419 6.15 -3.76 -7.23
C HIS A 419 7.44 -4.50 -6.87
N LEU A 420 8.55 -4.06 -7.45
CA LEU A 420 9.88 -4.55 -7.13
C LEU A 420 10.78 -3.41 -6.70
N ASN A 421 11.23 -3.46 -5.44
CA ASN A 421 12.29 -2.59 -4.95
C ASN A 421 13.60 -3.38 -4.84
N ALA A 422 14.50 -3.15 -5.78
CA ALA A 422 15.78 -3.82 -5.89
C ALA A 422 16.97 -2.85 -5.75
N ARG A 423 16.80 -1.70 -5.10
CA ARG A 423 17.86 -0.71 -4.92
C ARG A 423 19.11 -1.23 -4.20
N ILE A 424 20.27 -0.65 -4.47
CA ILE A 424 21.52 -0.94 -3.73
C ILE A 424 21.82 -2.45 -3.71
N ASN A 425 21.77 -3.10 -4.86
CA ASN A 425 21.98 -4.55 -4.95
C ASN A 425 23.13 -4.93 -5.89
N GLY A 426 23.65 -3.97 -6.64
CA GLY A 426 24.74 -4.20 -7.59
C GLY A 426 24.34 -5.19 -8.69
N ILE A 427 23.09 -5.11 -9.15
CA ILE A 427 22.57 -6.04 -10.16
C ILE A 427 23.21 -5.85 -11.55
N GLY A 428 23.82 -4.68 -11.81
CA GLY A 428 24.47 -4.40 -13.09
C GLY A 428 23.50 -4.35 -14.26
N ASP A 429 24.05 -4.15 -15.46
CA ASP A 429 23.27 -4.15 -16.70
C ASP A 429 22.67 -5.53 -16.99
N GLU A 430 23.39 -6.62 -16.65
CA GLU A 430 22.92 -7.99 -16.85
C GLU A 430 21.71 -8.33 -15.97
N GLY A 431 21.55 -7.67 -14.82
CA GLY A 431 20.37 -7.81 -13.99
C GLY A 431 19.15 -7.12 -14.59
N VAL A 432 19.34 -5.98 -15.26
CA VAL A 432 18.27 -5.28 -16.00
C VAL A 432 17.86 -6.09 -17.22
N GLU A 433 18.83 -6.63 -17.97
CA GLU A 433 18.57 -7.55 -19.08
C GLU A 433 17.75 -8.76 -18.66
N ALA A 434 17.99 -9.30 -17.46
CA ALA A 434 17.18 -10.40 -16.94
C ALA A 434 15.73 -9.98 -16.67
N ILE A 435 15.52 -8.78 -16.11
CA ILE A 435 14.18 -8.26 -15.84
C ILE A 435 13.39 -8.07 -17.14
N VAL A 436 13.97 -7.40 -18.14
CA VAL A 436 13.26 -7.08 -19.39
C VAL A 436 12.95 -8.31 -20.24
N ASN A 437 13.76 -9.36 -20.12
CA ASN A 437 13.57 -10.64 -20.81
C ASN A 437 12.79 -11.67 -19.97
N SER A 438 12.30 -11.29 -18.78
CA SER A 438 11.55 -12.21 -17.93
C SER A 438 10.18 -12.55 -18.55
N PRO A 439 9.83 -13.85 -18.66
CA PRO A 439 8.47 -14.24 -19.04
C PRO A 439 7.45 -14.06 -17.91
N TYR A 440 7.91 -13.78 -16.68
CA TYR A 440 7.07 -13.74 -15.48
C TYR A 440 6.83 -12.32 -14.97
N LEU A 441 7.82 -11.43 -15.04
CA LEU A 441 7.72 -10.04 -14.54
C LEU A 441 6.91 -9.10 -15.46
N THR A 442 5.80 -9.59 -16.00
CA THR A 442 4.97 -8.91 -17.00
C THR A 442 3.97 -7.93 -16.39
N ARG A 443 3.72 -8.03 -15.07
CA ARG A 443 2.76 -7.23 -14.31
C ARG A 443 3.38 -6.09 -13.52
N LEU A 444 4.70 -5.87 -13.67
CA LEU A 444 5.37 -4.77 -12.98
C LEU A 444 4.70 -3.44 -13.36
N VAL A 445 4.51 -2.59 -12.37
CA VAL A 445 4.02 -1.21 -12.48
C VAL A 445 4.98 -0.25 -11.77
N HIS A 446 5.66 -0.71 -10.72
CA HIS A 446 6.64 0.08 -9.99
C HIS A 446 7.97 -0.67 -9.87
N LEU A 447 9.05 -0.03 -10.33
CA LEU A 447 10.38 -0.62 -10.36
C LEU A 447 11.43 0.36 -9.83
N ASP A 448 12.05 0.02 -8.70
CA ASP A 448 13.18 0.78 -8.13
C ASP A 448 14.49 0.02 -8.35
N LEU A 449 15.31 0.56 -9.25
CA LEU A 449 16.66 0.09 -9.59
C LEU A 449 17.74 1.10 -9.19
N SER A 450 17.46 2.00 -8.25
CA SER A 450 18.41 3.00 -7.80
C SER A 450 19.69 2.37 -7.22
N LYS A 451 20.84 3.04 -7.42
CA LYS A 451 22.15 2.59 -6.87
C LYS A 451 22.54 1.16 -7.25
N ASN A 452 22.36 0.77 -8.51
CA ASN A 452 22.63 -0.59 -9.00
C ASN A 452 23.78 -0.73 -9.99
N LYS A 453 24.58 0.33 -10.15
CA LYS A 453 25.72 0.39 -11.08
C LYS A 453 25.29 0.27 -12.55
N LEU A 454 24.11 0.79 -12.87
CA LEU A 454 23.56 0.76 -14.23
C LEU A 454 24.27 1.75 -15.16
N SER A 455 24.37 1.40 -16.44
CA SER A 455 24.93 2.22 -17.52
C SER A 455 23.89 2.52 -18.61
N ASN A 456 24.31 3.17 -19.71
CA ASN A 456 23.45 3.38 -20.88
C ASN A 456 22.86 2.08 -21.43
N ARG A 457 23.61 0.96 -21.36
CA ARG A 457 23.14 -0.36 -21.80
C ARG A 457 21.86 -0.79 -21.09
N SER A 458 21.74 -0.48 -19.79
CA SER A 458 20.49 -0.74 -19.05
C SER A 458 19.31 0.05 -19.61
N LEU A 459 19.52 1.32 -20.00
CA LEU A 459 18.45 2.17 -20.52
C LEU A 459 18.06 1.77 -21.93
N GLU A 460 19.03 1.38 -22.76
CA GLU A 460 18.77 0.80 -24.09
C GLU A 460 17.93 -0.48 -23.98
N ALA A 461 18.23 -1.35 -23.00
CA ALA A 461 17.44 -2.54 -22.74
C ALA A 461 16.02 -2.20 -22.25
N LEU A 462 15.88 -1.24 -21.33
CA LEU A 462 14.58 -0.75 -20.86
C LEU A 462 13.77 -0.09 -21.99
N ALA A 463 14.42 0.62 -22.91
CA ALA A 463 13.76 1.26 -24.03
C ALA A 463 13.06 0.27 -24.97
N GLN A 464 13.58 -0.95 -25.08
CA GLN A 464 12.99 -2.01 -25.89
C GLN A 464 11.99 -2.88 -25.10
N TRP A 465 11.81 -2.62 -23.80
CA TRP A 465 10.97 -3.45 -22.94
C TRP A 465 9.48 -3.08 -23.07
N PRO A 466 8.61 -4.00 -23.56
CA PRO A 466 7.19 -3.72 -23.69
C PRO A 466 6.48 -3.46 -22.35
N GLY A 467 7.08 -3.90 -21.22
CA GLY A 467 6.57 -3.65 -19.88
C GLY A 467 6.63 -2.17 -19.47
N LEU A 468 7.48 -1.37 -20.13
CA LEU A 468 7.62 0.07 -19.84
C LEU A 468 6.29 0.83 -20.01
N LYS A 469 5.40 0.36 -20.89
CA LYS A 469 4.07 0.96 -21.13
C LYS A 469 3.12 0.88 -19.93
N ASN A 470 3.40 -0.04 -18.99
CA ASN A 470 2.58 -0.25 -17.80
C ASN A 470 3.21 0.42 -16.55
N MET A 471 4.40 1.01 -16.69
CA MET A 471 5.11 1.63 -15.57
C MET A 471 4.42 2.92 -15.15
N THR A 472 4.13 3.04 -13.85
CA THR A 472 3.75 4.32 -13.25
C THR A 472 4.92 5.01 -12.57
N HIS A 473 5.89 4.23 -12.09
CA HIS A 473 7.09 4.72 -11.40
C HIS A 473 8.32 3.87 -11.71
N LEU A 474 9.40 4.52 -12.13
CA LEU A 474 10.70 3.92 -12.45
C LEU A 474 11.83 4.75 -11.81
N ASP A 475 12.46 4.21 -10.77
CA ASP A 475 13.58 4.86 -10.10
C ASP A 475 14.92 4.30 -10.61
N LEU A 476 15.69 5.16 -11.29
CA LEU A 476 17.01 4.90 -11.84
C LEU A 476 18.08 5.77 -11.16
N SER A 477 17.74 6.45 -10.07
CA SER A 477 18.59 7.41 -9.39
C SER A 477 19.91 6.78 -8.90
N ASN A 478 20.93 7.64 -8.77
CA ASN A 478 22.25 7.28 -8.26
C ASN A 478 22.94 6.15 -9.04
N ASN A 479 22.70 6.08 -10.35
CA ASN A 479 23.44 5.23 -11.27
C ASN A 479 24.37 6.11 -12.12
N GLY A 480 25.56 6.40 -11.57
CA GLY A 480 26.48 7.41 -12.12
C GLY A 480 27.07 7.11 -13.51
N LYS A 481 26.85 5.90 -14.06
CA LYS A 481 27.26 5.55 -15.44
C LYS A 481 26.14 5.78 -16.47
N ILE A 482 24.93 6.15 -16.06
CA ILE A 482 23.87 6.62 -16.96
C ILE A 482 24.24 8.03 -17.43
N ARG A 483 24.23 8.25 -18.75
CA ARG A 483 24.50 9.53 -19.41
C ARG A 483 23.33 9.94 -20.30
N GLU A 484 23.42 11.12 -20.89
CA GLU A 484 22.40 11.68 -21.79
C GLU A 484 22.05 10.73 -22.95
N ALA A 485 23.03 10.04 -23.54
CA ALA A 485 22.76 9.08 -24.63
C ALA A 485 21.86 7.90 -24.21
N GLY A 486 22.08 7.34 -23.01
CA GLY A 486 21.20 6.29 -22.50
C GLY A 486 19.80 6.81 -22.19
N LEU A 487 19.72 8.05 -21.66
CA LEU A 487 18.43 8.69 -21.44
C LEU A 487 17.68 8.95 -22.75
N GLN A 488 18.37 9.40 -23.79
CA GLN A 488 17.77 9.60 -25.11
C GLN A 488 17.19 8.28 -25.64
N ALA A 489 17.91 7.16 -25.51
CA ALA A 489 17.38 5.85 -25.89
C ALA A 489 16.07 5.51 -25.16
N LEU A 490 15.99 5.77 -23.86
CA LEU A 490 14.75 5.58 -23.09
C LEU A 490 13.64 6.50 -23.59
N ILE A 491 13.96 7.77 -23.89
CA ILE A 491 13.05 8.79 -24.44
C ILE A 491 12.68 8.52 -25.90
N ASP A 492 13.37 7.65 -26.62
CA ASP A 492 12.98 7.23 -27.97
C ASP A 492 12.18 5.92 -27.95
N SER A 493 11.99 5.32 -26.78
CA SER A 493 11.27 4.05 -26.62
C SER A 493 9.84 4.16 -27.15
N PRO A 494 9.36 3.22 -27.97
CA PRO A 494 7.95 3.17 -28.39
C PRO A 494 7.01 2.78 -27.24
N TYR A 495 7.54 2.29 -26.12
CA TYR A 495 6.79 1.82 -24.97
C TYR A 495 6.75 2.82 -23.81
N LEU A 496 7.49 3.92 -23.91
CA LEU A 496 7.46 4.95 -22.87
C LEU A 496 6.15 5.74 -22.96
N ASP A 497 5.25 5.46 -22.04
CA ASP A 497 4.05 6.26 -21.72
C ASP A 497 4.41 7.24 -20.57
N PRO A 498 3.63 8.29 -20.26
CA PRO A 498 3.92 9.15 -19.11
C PRO A 498 4.11 8.34 -17.82
N VAL A 499 5.33 8.34 -17.32
CA VAL A 499 5.79 7.58 -16.14
C VAL A 499 6.58 8.53 -15.22
N ALA A 500 6.47 8.36 -13.90
CA ALA A 500 7.36 9.05 -12.97
C ALA A 500 8.75 8.40 -13.06
N ILE A 501 9.72 9.12 -13.64
CA ILE A 501 11.11 8.66 -13.75
C ILE A 501 11.99 9.48 -12.81
N GLU A 502 12.66 8.79 -11.89
CA GLU A 502 13.65 9.38 -10.99
C GLU A 502 15.07 9.10 -11.48
N LEU A 503 15.85 10.16 -11.73
CA LEU A 503 17.20 10.08 -12.32
C LEU A 503 18.26 10.95 -11.61
N TRP A 504 17.97 11.47 -10.41
CA TRP A 504 18.93 12.27 -9.65
C TRP A 504 20.18 11.46 -9.27
N GLY A 505 21.35 12.09 -9.23
CA GLY A 505 22.62 11.39 -8.99
C GLY A 505 23.07 10.45 -10.12
N SER A 506 22.45 10.54 -11.30
CA SER A 506 22.98 9.98 -12.53
C SER A 506 24.05 10.89 -13.13
N GLY A 507 24.66 10.45 -14.22
CA GLY A 507 25.57 11.26 -15.01
C GLY A 507 24.90 12.23 -15.99
N VAL A 508 23.58 12.39 -15.90
CA VAL A 508 22.79 13.37 -16.66
C VAL A 508 22.85 14.72 -15.94
N LYS A 509 22.89 15.82 -16.68
CA LYS A 509 22.86 17.17 -16.10
C LYS A 509 21.66 17.35 -15.17
N HIS A 510 21.83 18.16 -14.13
CA HIS A 510 20.75 18.51 -13.21
C HIS A 510 19.57 19.09 -14.01
N ASN A 511 18.37 18.56 -13.81
CA ASN A 511 17.14 18.86 -14.57
C ASN A 511 17.13 18.51 -16.07
N GLY A 512 18.25 18.14 -16.70
CA GLY A 512 18.26 17.80 -18.13
C GLY A 512 17.33 16.66 -18.50
N HIS A 513 17.14 15.68 -17.61
CA HIS A 513 16.16 14.62 -17.82
C HIS A 513 14.70 15.11 -17.79
N ARG A 514 14.42 16.17 -17.02
CA ARG A 514 13.08 16.75 -16.93
C ARG A 514 12.73 17.50 -18.20
N GLU A 515 13.68 18.26 -18.72
CA GLU A 515 13.53 18.97 -20.00
C GLU A 515 13.26 17.99 -21.14
N MET A 516 14.07 16.93 -21.27
CA MET A 516 13.87 15.95 -22.35
C MET A 516 12.54 15.18 -22.23
N LEU A 517 12.11 14.84 -21.00
CA LEU A 517 10.80 14.20 -20.77
C LEU A 517 9.64 15.16 -21.02
N TRP A 518 9.79 16.43 -20.64
CA TRP A 518 8.83 17.49 -20.95
C TRP A 518 8.71 17.70 -22.46
N ASP A 519 9.80 17.63 -23.22
CA ASP A 519 9.73 17.78 -24.67
C ASP A 519 8.93 16.67 -25.34
N ARG A 520 9.01 15.44 -24.82
CA ARG A 520 8.24 14.30 -25.34
C ARG A 520 6.77 14.34 -24.92
N PHE A 521 6.48 14.59 -23.64
CA PHE A 521 5.12 14.41 -23.07
C PHE A 521 4.36 15.72 -22.83
N LYS A 522 5.03 16.86 -22.98
CA LYS A 522 4.51 18.21 -22.73
C LYS A 522 3.80 18.27 -21.38
N THR A 523 2.55 18.72 -21.35
CA THR A 523 1.74 18.89 -20.14
C THR A 523 1.47 17.60 -19.36
N SER A 524 1.79 16.43 -19.92
CA SER A 524 1.63 15.12 -19.26
C SER A 524 2.88 14.70 -18.46
N ALA A 525 4.00 15.44 -18.58
CA ALA A 525 5.21 15.21 -17.79
C ALA A 525 5.06 15.84 -16.39
N HIS A 526 4.91 15.01 -15.36
CA HIS A 526 4.90 15.42 -13.96
C HIS A 526 6.07 14.80 -13.20
N PHE A 527 6.77 15.62 -12.41
CA PHE A 527 7.96 15.23 -11.64
C PHE A 527 7.60 15.21 -10.14
N GLU A 528 7.77 14.07 -9.46
CA GLU A 528 7.30 13.87 -8.07
C GLU A 528 8.09 14.69 -7.03
N HIS A 529 9.27 15.20 -7.37
CA HIS A 529 10.09 15.95 -6.42
C HIS A 529 10.77 17.19 -7.01
N GLY A 530 10.69 18.34 -6.32
CA GLY A 530 11.47 19.55 -6.62
C GLY A 530 10.77 20.57 -7.50
N SER A 531 11.02 21.85 -7.21
CA SER A 531 10.50 23.04 -7.90
C SER A 531 11.11 23.18 -9.30
N TRP A 532 10.78 22.28 -10.22
CA TRP A 532 11.09 22.46 -11.62
C TRP A 532 9.88 23.07 -12.32
N THR A 533 10.02 24.33 -12.72
CA THR A 533 9.09 24.99 -13.63
C THR A 533 9.55 24.72 -15.06
N PRO A 534 8.62 24.37 -15.98
CA PRO A 534 8.95 24.28 -17.41
C PRO A 534 9.61 25.58 -17.91
N PRO A 535 10.46 25.53 -18.94
CA PRO A 535 10.94 26.73 -19.60
C PRO A 535 9.74 27.57 -20.05
N LEU A 536 9.64 28.81 -19.57
CA LEU A 536 8.58 29.74 -19.97
C LEU A 536 8.71 30.03 -21.47
N GLY A 537 7.82 29.46 -22.28
CA GLY A 537 7.79 29.63 -23.73
C GLY A 537 7.11 28.49 -24.47
N ALA A 538 5.79 28.32 -24.27
CA ALA A 538 4.90 27.59 -25.17
C ALA A 538 3.48 28.13 -25.04
#